data_AF-A0A2G8S5F4-F1
#
_entry.id   AF-A0A2G8S5F4-F1
#
_cell.length_a   1.000
_cell.length_b   1.000
_cell.length_c   1.000
_cell.angle_alpha   90.00
_cell.angle_beta   90.00
_cell.angle_gamma   90.00
#
_symmetry.space_group_name_H-M   'P 1'
#
loop_
_entity.id
_entity.type
_entity.pdbx_description
1 polymer ?
#
loop_
_entity_poly.entity_id
_entity_poly.type
_entity_poly.pdbx_seq_one_letter_code
_entity_poly.pdbx_strand_id
1 'polypeptide(L)'
;MVNLTRTWSCPLRSLSFKISEKIVLGDAFVSNIVNSHRLTLIHLSVRNCSLSKESMSLLCRKCVELETLKLSLPGKDMLLFADSLSHAKRIHTVTDVGDPHGNHASRAPIPKSDIRLLMTRQPNLEKVVADGRTWTAVRSPGQKNFEVHVKKNGPMLRHWFTPPSGVVVHA
;
A
#
# COMPACT_ATOMS: atom_id res chain seq x y z
N MET A 1 -17.56 11.28 -10.69
CA MET A 1 -17.51 9.89 -11.19
C MET A 1 -17.70 8.85 -10.08
N VAL A 2 -16.90 8.84 -8.99
CA VAL A 2 -17.07 7.87 -7.88
C VAL A 2 -18.45 7.97 -7.19
N ASN A 3 -19.05 9.16 -7.11
CA ASN A 3 -20.41 9.25 -6.53
C ASN A 3 -21.49 8.56 -7.38
N LEU A 4 -21.25 8.34 -8.68
CA LEU A 4 -22.20 7.68 -9.58
C LEU A 4 -22.26 6.17 -9.33
N THR A 5 -21.18 5.53 -8.89
CA THR A 5 -21.18 4.09 -8.60
C THR A 5 -22.05 3.77 -7.39
N ARG A 6 -22.16 4.70 -6.44
CA ARG A 6 -23.16 4.64 -5.37
C ARG A 6 -24.58 4.75 -5.93
N THR A 7 -24.83 5.68 -6.84
CA THR A 7 -26.14 5.84 -7.50
C THR A 7 -26.56 4.58 -8.28
N TRP A 8 -25.59 3.83 -8.80
CA TRP A 8 -25.82 2.57 -9.53
C TRP A 8 -25.82 1.33 -8.63
N SER A 9 -25.86 1.48 -7.31
CA SER A 9 -25.87 0.37 -6.33
C SER A 9 -24.75 -0.64 -6.55
N CYS A 10 -23.60 -0.20 -7.06
CA CYS A 10 -22.42 -1.02 -7.29
C CYS A 10 -21.38 -0.74 -6.20
N PRO A 11 -21.42 -1.48 -5.07
CA PRO A 11 -20.45 -1.29 -4.00
C PRO A 11 -19.06 -1.67 -4.47
N LEU A 12 -18.18 -0.68 -4.62
CA LEU A 12 -16.79 -0.94 -4.97
C LEU A 12 -16.07 -1.59 -3.80
N ARG A 13 -15.51 -2.78 -4.06
CA ARG A 13 -14.59 -3.49 -3.14
C ARG A 13 -13.14 -3.13 -3.35
N SER A 14 -12.77 -2.80 -4.59
CA SER A 14 -11.40 -2.49 -4.97
C SER A 14 -11.38 -1.22 -5.80
N LEU A 15 -10.48 -0.30 -5.46
CA LEU A 15 -10.30 0.96 -6.16
C LEU A 15 -8.81 1.22 -6.37
N SER A 16 -8.41 1.43 -7.62
CA SER A 16 -7.02 1.72 -7.98
C SER A 16 -6.93 2.97 -8.83
N PHE A 17 -6.17 3.96 -8.34
CA PHE A 17 -5.81 5.17 -9.06
C PHE A 17 -4.34 5.11 -9.45
N LYS A 18 -4.08 5.46 -10.71
CA LYS A 18 -2.75 5.68 -11.24
C LYS A 18 -2.81 6.96 -12.05
N ILE A 19 -2.04 7.95 -11.61
CA ILE A 19 -1.91 9.22 -12.31
C ILE A 19 -0.50 9.25 -12.93
N SER A 20 -0.35 9.87 -14.09
CA SER A 20 0.94 9.91 -14.77
C SER A 20 1.95 10.74 -13.98
N GLU A 21 1.49 11.88 -13.46
CA GLU A 21 2.29 12.81 -12.68
C GLU A 21 1.98 12.72 -11.19
N LYS A 22 2.97 13.04 -10.36
CA LYS A 22 2.82 13.04 -8.92
C LYS A 22 1.93 14.20 -8.48
N ILE A 23 0.71 13.91 -8.04
CA ILE A 23 -0.22 14.94 -7.54
C ILE A 23 -0.62 14.72 -6.08
N VAL A 24 -1.00 15.80 -5.39
CA VAL A 24 -1.69 15.69 -4.09
C VAL A 24 -3.16 15.42 -4.38
N LEU A 25 -3.70 14.32 -3.85
CA LEU A 25 -5.11 14.01 -3.99
C LEU A 25 -5.90 14.98 -3.10
N GLY A 26 -6.83 15.75 -3.67
CA GLY A 26 -7.61 16.72 -2.91
C GLY A 26 -8.54 16.05 -1.89
N ASP A 27 -8.69 16.67 -0.72
CA ASP A 27 -9.50 16.13 0.39
C ASP A 27 -10.98 15.91 0.01
N ALA A 28 -11.51 16.74 -0.89
CA ALA A 28 -12.86 16.58 -1.43
C ALA A 28 -13.03 15.25 -2.18
N PHE A 29 -12.00 14.82 -2.91
CA PHE A 29 -12.02 13.56 -3.64
C PHE A 29 -11.96 12.35 -2.70
N VAL A 30 -11.10 12.40 -1.69
CA VAL A 30 -11.03 11.37 -0.64
C VAL A 30 -12.35 11.26 0.11
N SER A 31 -12.93 12.41 0.48
CA SER A 31 -14.22 12.49 1.15
C SER A 31 -15.34 11.86 0.32
N ASN A 32 -15.34 12.08 -1.00
CA ASN A 32 -16.30 11.44 -1.90
C ASN A 32 -16.15 9.91 -1.94
N ILE A 33 -14.92 9.38 -1.98
CA ILE A 33 -14.67 7.93 -1.91
C ILE A 33 -15.19 7.36 -0.60
N VAL A 34 -14.81 7.98 0.52
CA VAL A 34 -15.21 7.55 1.86
C VAL A 34 -16.74 7.58 1.99
N ASN A 35 -17.39 8.67 1.60
CA ASN A 35 -18.85 8.80 1.70
C ASN A 35 -19.60 7.82 0.81
N SER A 36 -19.00 7.38 -0.30
CA SER A 36 -19.62 6.44 -1.23
C SER A 36 -19.37 4.98 -0.88
N HIS A 37 -18.19 4.65 -0.32
CA HIS A 37 -17.72 3.25 -0.22
C HIS A 37 -17.10 2.87 1.13
N ARG A 38 -17.25 3.67 2.19
CA ARG A 38 -16.69 3.37 3.53
C ARG A 38 -17.03 1.98 4.09
N LEU A 39 -18.18 1.39 3.71
CA LEU A 39 -18.62 0.08 4.20
C LEU A 39 -18.23 -1.07 3.27
N THR A 40 -17.66 -0.79 2.10
CA THR A 40 -17.49 -1.80 1.05
C THR A 40 -16.07 -1.86 0.52
N LEU A 41 -15.28 -0.79 0.67
CA LEU A 41 -13.94 -0.69 0.13
C LEU A 41 -12.95 -1.55 0.94
N ILE A 42 -12.45 -2.61 0.31
CA ILE A 42 -11.50 -3.60 0.86
C ILE A 42 -10.07 -3.34 0.39
N HIS A 43 -9.91 -2.91 -0.85
CA HIS A 43 -8.59 -2.66 -1.45
C HIS A 43 -8.53 -1.25 -2.02
N LEU A 44 -7.54 -0.47 -1.57
CA LEU A 44 -7.25 0.85 -2.11
C LEU A 44 -5.81 0.90 -2.61
N SER A 45 -5.64 1.30 -3.87
CA SER A 45 -4.32 1.52 -4.48
C SER A 45 -4.26 2.93 -5.04
N VAL A 46 -3.30 3.71 -4.58
CA VAL A 46 -3.08 5.10 -4.99
C VAL A 46 -1.62 5.22 -5.44
N ARG A 47 -1.41 5.25 -6.76
CA ARG A 47 -0.09 5.36 -7.38
C ARG A 47 0.14 6.76 -7.91
N ASN A 48 1.35 7.28 -7.73
CA ASN A 48 1.74 8.64 -8.10
C ASN A 48 0.80 9.70 -7.51
N CYS A 49 0.20 9.42 -6.34
CA CYS A 49 -0.49 10.45 -5.59
C CYS A 49 -0.01 10.42 -4.14
N SER A 50 -0.02 11.59 -3.52
CA SER A 50 0.14 11.75 -2.08
C SER A 50 -1.20 12.09 -1.45
N LEU A 51 -1.40 11.59 -0.24
CA LEU A 51 -2.57 11.91 0.59
C LEU A 51 -2.13 12.87 1.70
N SER A 52 -2.95 13.86 2.01
CA SER A 52 -2.79 14.63 3.24
C SER A 52 -2.94 13.71 4.46
N LYS A 53 -2.41 14.15 5.60
CA LYS A 53 -2.57 13.42 6.87
C LYS A 53 -4.05 13.28 7.22
N GLU A 54 -4.83 14.32 6.98
CA GLU A 54 -6.26 14.42 7.23
C GLU A 54 -7.02 13.41 6.38
N SER A 55 -6.70 13.34 5.08
CA SER A 55 -7.27 12.38 4.15
C SER A 55 -6.94 10.93 4.52
N MET A 56 -5.68 10.66 4.91
CA MET A 56 -5.26 9.33 5.35
C MET A 56 -5.98 8.91 6.64
N SER A 57 -6.08 9.81 7.61
CA SER A 57 -6.82 9.59 8.86
C SER A 57 -8.31 9.35 8.61
N LEU A 58 -8.91 10.11 7.70
CA LEU A 58 -10.31 9.94 7.31
C LEU A 58 -10.56 8.57 6.68
N LEU A 59 -9.69 8.14 5.76
CA LEU A 59 -9.75 6.80 5.14
C LEU A 59 -9.66 5.70 6.18
N CYS A 60 -8.63 5.73 7.03
CA CYS A 60 -8.42 4.71 8.05
C CYS A 60 -9.58 4.65 9.06
N ARG A 61 -10.13 5.80 9.47
CA ARG A 61 -11.24 5.85 10.44
C ARG A 61 -12.57 5.38 9.88
N LYS A 62 -12.85 5.69 8.61
CA LYS A 62 -14.18 5.49 8.03
C LYS A 62 -14.28 4.21 7.21
N CYS A 63 -13.25 3.83 6.47
CA CYS A 63 -13.25 2.62 5.65
C CYS A 63 -12.99 1.37 6.49
N VAL A 64 -14.04 0.89 7.17
CA VAL A 64 -13.92 -0.18 8.18
C VAL A 64 -13.53 -1.54 7.60
N GLU A 65 -13.88 -1.78 6.34
CA GLU A 65 -13.58 -3.01 5.60
C GLU A 65 -12.22 -2.98 4.88
N LEU A 66 -11.45 -1.89 5.02
CA LEU A 66 -10.19 -1.74 4.28
C LEU A 66 -9.13 -2.71 4.79
N GLU A 67 -8.72 -3.65 3.95
CA GLU A 67 -7.76 -4.71 4.27
C GLU A 67 -6.38 -4.48 3.62
N THR A 68 -6.37 -3.87 2.43
CA THR A 68 -5.13 -3.65 1.67
C THR A 68 -5.01 -2.20 1.23
N LEU A 69 -3.88 -1.58 1.57
CA LEU A 69 -3.56 -0.21 1.19
C LEU A 69 -2.25 -0.15 0.42
N LYS A 70 -2.30 0.32 -0.83
CA LYS A 70 -1.12 0.52 -1.66
C LYS A 70 -0.94 2.01 -1.92
N LEU A 71 0.12 2.61 -1.40
CA LEU A 71 0.41 4.04 -1.56
C LEU A 71 1.91 4.29 -1.44
N SER A 72 2.38 5.49 -1.79
CA SER A 72 3.78 5.85 -1.55
C SER A 72 3.98 6.15 -0.07
N LEU A 73 4.78 5.33 0.61
CA LEU A 73 5.07 5.51 2.04
C LEU A 73 5.91 6.78 2.25
N PRO A 74 5.60 7.63 3.23
CA PRO A 74 6.40 8.80 3.53
C PRO A 74 7.69 8.39 4.25
N GLY A 75 8.86 8.76 3.70
CA GLY A 75 10.15 8.44 4.32
C GLY A 75 10.41 9.22 5.62
N LYS A 76 10.08 10.52 5.66
CA LYS A 76 10.35 11.39 6.82
C LYS A 76 9.22 11.41 7.85
N ASP A 77 7.98 11.19 7.42
CA ASP A 77 6.77 11.32 8.25
C ASP A 77 6.13 9.98 8.61
N MET A 78 6.95 8.93 8.76
CA MET A 78 6.47 7.58 9.03
C MET A 78 5.65 7.50 10.33
N LEU A 79 5.99 8.28 11.34
CA LEU A 79 5.24 8.34 12.60
C LEU A 79 3.81 8.86 12.40
N LEU A 80 3.64 9.95 11.66
CA LEU A 80 2.33 10.53 11.36
C LEU A 80 1.47 9.56 10.51
N PHE A 81 2.13 8.85 9.60
CA PHE A 81 1.49 7.80 8.82
C PHE A 81 1.05 6.62 9.71
N ALA A 82 1.91 6.16 10.62
CA ALA A 82 1.61 5.09 11.56
C ALA A 82 0.45 5.46 12.50
N ASP A 83 0.39 6.71 12.97
CA ASP A 83 -0.70 7.21 13.79
C ASP A 83 -2.03 7.22 13.03
N SER A 84 -2.01 7.66 11.76
CA SER A 84 -3.22 7.61 10.92
C SER A 84 -3.66 6.16 10.67
N LEU A 85 -2.70 5.27 10.41
CA LEU A 85 -2.92 3.84 10.16
C LEU A 85 -3.49 3.11 11.39
N SER A 86 -3.13 3.54 12.61
CA SER A 86 -3.61 2.95 13.87
C SER A 86 -5.14 2.99 14.01
N HIS A 87 -5.80 3.91 13.31
CA HIS A 87 -7.26 4.02 13.32
C HIS A 87 -7.97 3.00 12.43
N ALA A 88 -7.24 2.35 11.52
CA ALA A 88 -7.84 1.36 10.64
C ALA A 88 -8.22 0.09 11.42
N LYS A 89 -9.36 -0.52 11.06
CA LYS A 89 -9.85 -1.70 11.78
C LYS A 89 -9.28 -3.01 11.23
N ARG A 90 -9.10 -3.09 9.91
CA ARG A 90 -8.85 -4.38 9.22
C ARG A 90 -7.64 -4.37 8.30
N ILE A 91 -6.80 -3.34 8.32
CA ILE A 91 -5.66 -3.31 7.40
C ILE A 91 -4.65 -4.38 7.79
N HIS A 92 -4.46 -5.34 6.88
CA HIS A 92 -3.52 -6.45 7.02
C HIS A 92 -2.27 -6.28 6.14
N THR A 93 -2.41 -5.56 5.02
CA THR A 93 -1.31 -5.35 4.07
C THR A 93 -1.15 -3.88 3.69
N VAL A 94 0.06 -3.37 3.84
CA VAL A 94 0.49 -2.08 3.27
C VAL A 94 1.54 -2.33 2.20
N THR A 95 1.41 -1.70 1.04
CA THR A 95 2.38 -1.80 -0.06
C THR A 95 2.87 -0.43 -0.45
N ASP A 96 4.17 -0.18 -0.33
CA ASP A 96 4.83 0.95 -0.95
C ASP A 96 4.82 0.73 -2.47
N VAL A 97 4.10 1.60 -3.18
CA VAL A 97 4.06 1.55 -4.65
C VAL A 97 5.15 2.37 -5.31
N GLY A 98 5.90 3.17 -4.53
CA GLY A 98 7.03 3.96 -4.99
C GLY A 98 6.75 4.83 -6.23
N ASP A 99 7.78 5.52 -6.71
CA ASP A 99 7.81 6.03 -8.08
C ASP A 99 8.96 5.30 -8.79
N PRO A 100 8.67 4.33 -9.68
CA PRO A 100 9.71 3.62 -10.41
C PRO A 100 10.39 4.47 -11.49
N HIS A 101 9.88 5.68 -11.78
CA HIS A 101 10.31 6.51 -12.90
C HIS A 101 10.72 7.95 -12.50
N GLY A 102 10.51 8.36 -11.26
CA GLY A 102 10.56 9.78 -10.85
C GLY A 102 11.92 10.39 -10.56
N ASN A 103 13.00 9.62 -10.43
CA ASN A 103 14.37 10.14 -10.38
C ASN A 103 15.36 8.98 -10.44
N HIS A 104 16.45 9.12 -11.20
CA HIS A 104 17.53 8.12 -11.30
C HIS A 104 18.26 7.83 -9.98
N ALA A 105 17.89 8.51 -8.88
CA ALA A 105 18.38 8.22 -7.55
C ALA A 105 17.52 7.13 -6.89
N SER A 106 18.13 5.97 -6.66
CA SER A 106 17.54 4.89 -5.87
C SER A 106 17.09 5.43 -4.51
N ARG A 107 15.79 5.37 -4.23
CA ARG A 107 15.24 5.74 -2.92
C ARG A 107 15.92 4.89 -1.84
N ALA A 108 16.34 5.54 -0.74
CA ALA A 108 16.88 4.82 0.41
C ALA A 108 15.82 3.82 0.94
N PRO A 109 16.21 2.55 1.20
CA PRO A 109 15.28 1.56 1.73
C PRO A 109 14.71 1.97 3.08
N ILE A 110 13.44 1.64 3.32
CA ILE A 110 12.76 1.88 4.60
C ILE A 110 13.46 1.05 5.70
N PRO A 111 13.86 1.66 6.81
CA PRO A 111 14.56 0.96 7.89
C PRO A 111 13.61 0.03 8.65
N LYS A 112 14.17 -1.05 9.23
CA LYS A 112 13.41 -2.04 10.01
C LYS A 112 12.68 -1.41 11.21
N SER A 113 13.23 -0.34 11.79
CA SER A 113 12.61 0.43 12.88
C SER A 113 11.26 1.02 12.48
N ASP A 114 11.16 1.56 11.28
CA ASP A 114 9.96 2.19 10.73
C ASP A 114 8.89 1.14 10.43
N ILE A 115 9.30 0.00 9.86
CA ILE A 115 8.41 -1.14 9.65
C ILE A 115 7.86 -1.65 10.99
N ARG A 116 8.74 -1.79 12.00
CA ARG A 116 8.33 -2.19 13.35
C ARG A 116 7.39 -1.15 13.97
N LEU A 117 7.63 0.14 13.77
CA LEU A 117 6.74 1.21 14.22
C LEU A 117 5.34 1.06 13.62
N LEU A 118 5.22 0.84 12.32
CA LEU A 118 3.93 0.61 11.64
C LEU A 118 3.18 -0.59 12.23
N MET A 119 3.87 -1.73 12.32
CA MET A 119 3.28 -2.97 12.86
C MET A 119 3.00 -2.89 14.36
N THR A 120 3.66 -2.00 15.10
CA THR A 120 3.36 -1.75 16.53
C THR A 120 2.11 -0.89 16.66
N ARG A 121 1.99 0.17 15.86
CA ARG A 121 0.86 1.10 15.89
C ARG A 121 -0.42 0.53 15.28
N GLN A 122 -0.29 -0.40 14.34
CA GLN A 122 -1.41 -1.14 13.76
C GLN A 122 -1.22 -2.65 14.00
N PRO A 123 -1.77 -3.21 15.09
CA PRO A 123 -1.58 -4.62 15.44
C PRO A 123 -2.10 -5.62 14.39
N ASN A 124 -3.11 -5.23 13.61
CA ASN A 124 -3.69 -6.08 12.56
C ASN A 124 -2.83 -6.10 11.28
N LEU A 125 -1.79 -5.24 11.19
CA LEU A 125 -0.88 -5.21 10.07
C LEU A 125 0.07 -6.40 10.14
N GLU A 126 -0.15 -7.35 9.24
CA GLU A 126 0.65 -8.58 9.12
C GLU A 126 1.79 -8.41 8.14
N LYS A 127 1.59 -7.61 7.08
CA LYS A 127 2.48 -7.54 5.93
C LYS A 127 2.74 -6.12 5.47
N VAL A 128 4.02 -5.78 5.27
CA VAL A 128 4.45 -4.55 4.59
C VAL A 128 5.34 -4.92 3.41
N VAL A 129 4.98 -4.46 2.21
CA VAL A 129 5.78 -4.66 0.99
C VAL A 129 6.40 -3.34 0.60
N ALA A 130 7.73 -3.21 0.66
CA ALA A 130 8.44 -1.99 0.29
C ALA A 130 9.87 -2.29 -0.17
N ASP A 131 10.41 -1.48 -1.09
CA ASP A 131 11.80 -1.56 -1.57
C ASP A 131 12.22 -2.95 -2.07
N GLY A 132 11.30 -3.65 -2.75
CA GLY A 132 11.55 -5.03 -3.19
C GLY A 132 11.68 -6.03 -2.04
N ARG A 133 11.20 -5.71 -0.84
CA ARG A 133 11.18 -6.57 0.34
C ARG A 133 9.75 -6.77 0.81
N THR A 134 9.47 -7.94 1.34
CA THR A 134 8.26 -8.24 2.10
C THR A 134 8.65 -8.42 3.56
N TRP A 135 8.07 -7.60 4.41
CA TRP A 135 8.19 -7.66 5.85
C TRP A 135 6.93 -8.29 6.43
N THR A 136 7.09 -9.28 7.29
CA THR A 136 5.97 -9.99 7.94
C THR A 136 6.12 -9.91 9.46
N ALA A 137 5.03 -9.57 10.14
CA ALA A 137 4.95 -9.64 11.60
C ALA A 137 4.63 -11.07 12.04
N VAL A 138 5.47 -11.65 12.88
CA VAL A 138 5.21 -12.93 13.53
C VAL A 138 4.84 -12.65 14.98
N ARG A 139 3.58 -12.89 15.32
CA ARG A 139 3.01 -12.64 16.66
C ARG A 139 2.71 -13.97 17.33
N SER A 140 3.21 -14.15 18.55
CA SER A 140 2.86 -15.30 19.39
C SER A 140 1.61 -14.98 20.20
N PRO A 141 0.65 -15.91 20.33
CA PRO A 141 -0.50 -15.72 21.21
C PRO A 141 -0.06 -15.32 22.63
N GLY A 142 -0.65 -14.26 23.17
CA GLY A 142 -0.36 -13.76 24.52
C GLY A 142 0.93 -12.93 24.67
N GLN A 143 1.76 -12.78 23.63
CA GLN A 143 2.94 -11.93 23.69
C GLN A 143 2.66 -10.52 23.13
N LYS A 144 3.07 -9.50 23.88
CA LYS A 144 3.04 -8.10 23.42
C LYS A 144 4.12 -7.82 22.36
N ASN A 145 5.22 -8.56 22.42
CA ASN A 145 6.31 -8.44 21.47
C ASN A 145 6.04 -9.31 20.24
N PHE A 146 6.55 -8.85 19.10
CA PHE A 146 6.49 -9.56 17.85
C PHE A 146 7.85 -9.48 17.14
N GLU A 147 8.09 -10.47 16.29
CA GLU A 147 9.25 -10.49 15.41
C GLU A 147 8.88 -9.92 14.06
N VAL A 148 9.85 -9.28 13.41
CA VAL A 148 9.71 -8.80 12.04
C VAL A 148 10.67 -9.59 11.17
N HIS A 149 10.10 -10.44 10.32
CA HIS A 149 10.82 -11.24 9.34
C HIS A 149 10.87 -10.50 8.01
N VAL A 150 11.99 -10.62 7.29
CA VAL A 150 12.18 -9.96 6.00
C VAL A 150 12.50 -11.00 4.93
N LYS A 151 11.75 -10.95 3.84
CA LYS A 151 12.01 -11.72 2.63
C LYS A 151 12.33 -10.73 1.51
N LYS A 152 13.50 -10.87 0.88
CA LYS A 152 13.76 -10.16 -0.39
C LYS A 152 12.82 -10.75 -1.44
N ASN A 153 12.05 -9.90 -2.10
CA ASN A 153 11.30 -10.32 -3.25
C ASN A 153 12.33 -10.61 -4.35
N GLY A 154 12.23 -11.79 -4.97
CA GLY A 154 13.06 -12.10 -6.13
C GLY A 154 12.86 -11.04 -7.22
N PRO A 155 13.72 -11.00 -8.25
CA PRO A 155 13.45 -10.17 -9.42
C PRO A 155 12.01 -10.45 -9.87
N MET A 156 11.18 -9.41 -10.05
CA MET A 156 9.89 -9.61 -10.69
C MET A 156 10.19 -10.33 -11.99
N LEU A 157 9.68 -11.56 -12.15
CA LEU A 157 9.90 -12.39 -13.33
C LEU A 157 9.35 -11.62 -14.55
N ARG A 158 10.19 -10.75 -15.14
CA ARG A 158 9.94 -10.05 -16.39
C ARG A 158 10.42 -10.93 -17.53
N HIS A 159 9.84 -12.11 -17.66
CA HIS A 159 10.06 -12.95 -18.85
C HIS A 159 8.70 -13.24 -19.45
N TRP A 160 8.19 -12.27 -20.22
CA TRP A 160 7.07 -12.49 -21.12
C TRP A 160 7.54 -13.00 -22.49
N PHE A 161 8.83 -12.95 -22.81
CA PHE A 161 9.40 -13.59 -24.00
C PHE A 161 10.86 -13.93 -23.76
N THR A 162 11.17 -15.21 -23.61
CA THR A 162 12.50 -15.73 -23.95
C THR A 162 12.30 -16.67 -25.13
N PRO A 163 12.80 -16.37 -26.34
CA PRO A 163 12.73 -17.32 -27.44
C PRO A 163 13.53 -18.58 -27.07
N PRO A 164 13.12 -19.77 -27.56
CA PRO A 164 13.90 -20.99 -27.33
C PRO A 164 15.31 -20.76 -27.87
N SER A 165 16.31 -21.02 -27.03
CA SER A 165 17.72 -20.93 -27.41
C SER A 165 17.93 -21.74 -28.68
N GLY A 166 18.29 -21.04 -29.76
CA GLY A 166 18.42 -21.61 -31.09
C GLY A 166 19.31 -22.84 -31.08
N VAL A 167 18.83 -23.88 -31.76
CA VAL A 167 19.60 -25.08 -32.09
C VAL A 167 20.88 -24.63 -32.82
N VAL A 168 22.03 -24.87 -32.21
CA VAL A 168 23.32 -24.76 -32.89
C VAL A 168 23.38 -25.90 -33.89
N VAL A 169 23.11 -25.61 -35.15
CA VAL A 169 23.39 -26.54 -36.26
C VAL A 169 24.89 -26.45 -36.51
N HIS A 170 25.63 -27.48 -36.07
CA HIS A 170 27.00 -27.67 -36.49
C HIS A 170 26.99 -28.03 -37.98
N ALA A 171 27.66 -27.20 -38.79
CA ALA A 171 28.12 -27.55 -40.13
C ALA A 171 29.56 -28.06 -40.03
#